data_AF-A0A7J9CDF1-F1
#
_entry.id   AF-A0A7J9CDF1-F1
#
_cell.length_a   1.000
_cell.length_b   1.000
_cell.length_c   1.000
_cell.angle_alpha   90.00
_cell.angle_beta   90.00
_cell.angle_gamma   90.00
#
_symmetry.space_group_name_H-M   'P 1'
#
loop_
_entity.id
_entity.type
_entity.pdbx_description
1 polymer ?
#
loop_
_entity_poly.entity_id
_entity_poly.type
_entity_poly.pdbx_seq_one_letter_code
_entity_poly.pdbx_strand_id
1 'polypeptide(L)'
;MTIKLEQELIVTSNKTIDVRGTNMEIRNAAGITVQFAKNVIIHGLHIHQIIPAKGGKIKDGEKHLGLRSASDVDGISLFGATNIWLDHLSLHHCANGLIDVIVALNHFGKGLEERMPRCRFGFIHVVNNGYN
;
A
#
# COMPACT_ATOMS: atom_id res chain seq x y z
N MET A 1 6.96 16.79 -11.28
CA MET A 1 8.12 16.15 -10.62
C MET A 1 7.98 14.65 -10.79
N THR A 2 9.05 13.94 -11.12
CA THR A 2 9.03 12.48 -11.26
C THR A 2 9.94 11.86 -10.21
N ILE A 3 9.43 10.90 -9.45
CA ILE A 3 10.19 10.13 -8.46
C ILE A 3 10.27 8.67 -8.91
N LYS A 4 11.49 8.13 -8.88
CA LYS A 4 11.75 6.70 -9.05
C LYS A 4 12.14 6.14 -7.69
N LEU A 5 11.30 5.27 -7.12
CA LEU A 5 11.57 4.61 -5.84
C LEU A 5 12.50 3.42 -6.06
N GLU A 6 13.73 3.47 -5.59
CA GLU A 6 14.69 2.36 -5.75
C GLU A 6 14.23 1.06 -5.07
N GLN A 7 13.46 1.20 -3.99
CA GLN A 7 12.83 0.15 -3.20
C GLN A 7 11.46 0.64 -2.71
N GLU A 8 10.61 -0.24 -2.16
CA GLU A 8 9.28 0.13 -1.68
C GLU A 8 9.33 1.32 -0.71
N LEU A 9 8.43 2.29 -0.91
CA LEU A 9 8.24 3.36 0.05
C LEU A 9 7.30 2.87 1.16
N ILE A 10 7.84 2.67 2.35
CA ILE A 10 7.03 2.29 3.52
C ILE A 10 6.45 3.56 4.17
N VAL A 11 5.12 3.64 4.20
CA VAL A 11 4.40 4.75 4.83
C VAL A 11 3.96 4.34 6.23
N THR A 12 4.43 5.09 7.22
CA THR A 12 4.08 4.89 8.64
C THR A 12 2.81 5.64 9.03
N SER A 13 2.30 5.33 10.23
CA SER A 13 1.05 5.91 10.75
C SER A 13 1.06 7.44 10.85
N ASN A 14 -0.14 8.03 10.82
CA ASN A 14 -0.38 9.47 10.99
C ASN A 14 0.39 10.31 9.97
N LYS A 15 0.15 10.05 8.69
CA LYS A 15 0.80 10.74 7.56
C LYS A 15 -0.21 11.08 6.49
N THR A 16 0.04 12.22 5.85
CA THR A 16 -0.63 12.60 4.61
C THR A 16 0.44 12.78 3.55
N ILE A 17 0.30 12.08 2.43
CA ILE A 17 0.99 12.41 1.18
C ILE A 17 -0.03 13.17 0.32
N ASP A 18 0.25 14.44 0.09
CA ASP A 18 -0.61 15.35 -0.65
C ASP A 18 0.21 16.05 -1.73
N VAL A 19 -0.23 15.91 -2.97
CA VAL A 19 0.44 16.51 -4.13
C VAL A 19 -0.44 17.51 -4.89
N ARG A 20 -1.51 18.02 -4.25
CA ARG A 20 -2.35 19.08 -4.83
C ARG A 20 -1.51 20.26 -5.30
N GLY A 21 -1.90 20.84 -6.44
CA GLY A 21 -1.20 21.98 -7.04
C GLY A 21 0.11 21.62 -7.74
N THR A 22 0.46 20.33 -7.82
CA THR A 22 1.67 19.85 -8.50
C THR A 22 1.33 18.69 -9.44
N ASN A 23 2.12 18.52 -10.51
CA ASN A 23 2.05 17.32 -11.35
C ASN A 23 3.18 16.35 -10.93
N MET A 24 2.91 15.54 -9.90
CA MET A 24 3.88 14.60 -9.35
C MET A 24 3.57 13.14 -9.72
N GLU A 25 4.59 12.44 -10.19
CA GLU A 25 4.51 11.05 -10.64
C GLU A 25 5.49 10.15 -9.89
N ILE A 26 5.08 8.93 -9.53
CA ILE A 26 5.93 7.83 -9.09
C ILE A 26 5.93 6.76 -10.19
N ARG A 27 7.11 6.43 -10.72
CA ARG A 27 7.19 5.49 -11.85
C ARG A 27 8.52 4.76 -12.01
N ASN A 28 8.48 3.72 -12.86
CA ASN A 28 9.62 2.96 -13.38
C ASN A 28 10.43 2.16 -12.34
N ALA A 29 9.86 1.88 -11.17
CA ALA A 29 10.46 1.06 -10.12
C ALA A 29 9.40 0.62 -9.10
N ALA A 30 9.74 0.62 -7.79
CA ALA A 30 8.85 0.16 -6.72
C ALA A 30 7.63 1.07 -6.49
N GLY A 31 6.61 0.50 -5.85
CA GLY A 31 5.41 1.21 -5.40
C GLY A 31 5.45 1.67 -3.95
N ILE A 32 4.27 1.94 -3.39
CA ILE A 32 4.06 2.38 -2.01
C ILE A 32 3.44 1.26 -1.19
N THR A 33 3.95 1.04 0.02
CA THR A 33 3.38 0.07 0.96
C THR A 33 2.97 0.75 2.25
N VAL A 34 1.71 0.57 2.64
CA VAL A 34 1.20 0.92 3.97
C VAL A 34 0.98 -0.38 4.72
N GLN A 35 1.93 -0.74 5.58
CA GLN A 35 1.86 -1.96 6.37
C GLN A 35 1.74 -1.68 7.87
N PHE A 36 0.88 -2.43 8.56
CA PHE A 36 0.67 -2.35 10.01
C PHE A 36 0.54 -0.92 10.55
N ALA A 37 -0.03 -0.04 9.73
CA ALA A 37 -0.09 1.39 9.96
C ALA A 37 -1.54 1.86 9.94
N LYS A 38 -1.77 3.02 10.57
CA LYS A 38 -3.10 3.61 10.64
C LYS A 38 -3.10 5.10 10.39
N ASN A 39 -4.25 5.62 9.99
CA ASN A 39 -4.48 7.06 9.80
C ASN A 39 -3.51 7.62 8.74
N VAL A 40 -3.67 7.15 7.51
CA VAL A 40 -2.86 7.58 6.36
C VAL A 40 -3.78 8.08 5.25
N ILE A 41 -3.44 9.23 4.67
CA ILE A 41 -4.08 9.77 3.48
C ILE A 41 -3.05 9.83 2.35
N ILE A 42 -3.39 9.31 1.17
CA ILE A 42 -2.58 9.46 -0.04
C ILE A 42 -3.47 10.07 -1.10
N HIS A 43 -3.14 11.29 -1.53
CA HIS A 43 -4.01 12.09 -2.39
C HIS A 43 -3.26 12.75 -3.55
N GLY A 44 -3.87 12.68 -4.74
CA GLY A 44 -3.43 13.43 -5.94
C GLY A 44 -2.29 12.79 -6.75
N LEU A 45 -1.75 11.65 -6.31
CA LEU A 45 -0.58 11.04 -6.94
C LEU A 45 -0.90 10.34 -8.26
N HIS A 46 0.04 10.45 -9.20
CA HIS A 46 0.09 9.62 -10.40
C HIS A 46 1.10 8.50 -10.19
N ILE A 47 0.67 7.24 -10.25
CA ILE A 47 1.51 6.06 -9.97
C ILE A 47 1.42 5.10 -11.15
N HIS A 48 2.53 4.83 -11.83
CA HIS A 48 2.48 4.00 -13.04
C HIS A 48 3.82 3.40 -13.47
N GLN A 49 3.79 2.40 -14.35
CA GLN A 49 4.98 1.62 -14.73
C GLN A 49 5.74 1.10 -13.49
N ILE A 50 5.00 0.58 -12.52
CA ILE A 50 5.58 -0.12 -11.39
C ILE A 50 6.08 -1.48 -11.87
N ILE A 51 7.37 -1.72 -11.63
CA ILE A 51 8.10 -2.90 -12.10
C ILE A 51 8.90 -3.51 -10.94
N PRO A 52 9.31 -4.80 -11.04
CA PRO A 52 10.02 -5.45 -9.96
C PRO A 52 11.24 -4.65 -9.47
N ALA A 53 11.29 -4.41 -8.18
CA ALA A 53 12.38 -3.71 -7.50
C ALA A 53 13.00 -4.59 -6.41
N LYS A 54 14.30 -4.42 -6.18
CA LYS A 54 15.03 -5.23 -5.21
C LYS A 54 14.60 -4.90 -3.78
N GLY A 55 14.54 -5.94 -2.95
CA GLY A 55 14.44 -5.80 -1.50
C GLY A 55 15.74 -5.32 -0.86
N GLY A 56 15.82 -5.39 0.45
CA GLY A 56 16.99 -5.00 1.22
C GLY A 56 16.63 -4.39 2.57
N LYS A 57 17.58 -3.65 3.16
CA LYS A 57 17.33 -2.88 4.38
C LYS A 57 16.60 -1.58 4.02
N ILE A 58 15.31 -1.52 4.31
CA ILE A 58 14.42 -0.39 3.99
C ILE A 58 13.99 0.29 5.29
N LYS A 59 13.92 1.62 5.27
CA LYS A 59 13.45 2.41 6.42
C LYS A 59 11.93 2.32 6.51
N ASP A 60 11.45 1.53 7.47
CA ASP A 60 10.03 1.28 7.77
C ASP A 60 9.58 1.92 9.11
N GLY A 61 10.48 2.66 9.76
CA GLY A 61 10.19 3.49 10.91
C GLY A 61 11.19 4.65 11.03
N GLU A 62 10.86 5.68 11.81
CA GLU A 62 11.72 6.88 11.94
C GLU A 62 13.16 6.54 12.37
N LYS A 63 13.30 5.52 13.22
CA LYS A 63 14.57 5.02 13.77
C LYS A 63 14.79 3.52 13.50
N HIS A 64 14.08 2.94 12.54
CA HIS A 64 14.11 1.50 12.28
C HIS A 64 14.38 1.19 10.80
N LEU A 65 15.15 0.12 10.56
CA LEU A 65 15.44 -0.44 9.24
C LEU A 65 15.04 -1.92 9.26
N GLY A 66 14.00 -2.26 8.52
CA GLY A 66 13.56 -3.63 8.33
C GLY A 66 14.23 -4.28 7.12
N LEU A 67 14.52 -5.59 7.20
CA LEU A 67 14.89 -6.38 6.03
C LEU A 67 13.62 -6.78 5.28
N ARG A 68 13.55 -6.47 3.99
CA ARG A 68 12.41 -6.81 3.11
C ARG A 68 12.86 -7.64 1.90
N SER A 69 11.95 -8.50 1.44
CA SER A 69 12.04 -9.19 0.14
C SER A 69 11.90 -8.20 -1.02
N ALA A 70 11.99 -8.71 -2.25
CA ALA A 70 11.65 -7.93 -3.43
C ALA A 70 10.23 -7.36 -3.32
N SER A 71 10.02 -6.21 -3.97
CA SER A 71 8.75 -5.50 -4.03
C SER A 71 7.64 -6.39 -4.59
N ASP A 72 6.42 -6.28 -4.05
CA ASP A 72 5.24 -7.03 -4.54
C ASP A 72 4.72 -6.51 -5.90
N VAL A 73 5.21 -5.34 -6.31
CA VAL A 73 5.05 -4.74 -7.64
C VAL A 73 3.65 -4.17 -7.89
N ASP A 74 2.98 -3.80 -6.80
CA ASP A 74 1.73 -3.05 -6.83
C ASP A 74 1.98 -1.54 -6.83
N GLY A 75 1.04 -0.78 -7.39
CA GLY A 75 1.02 0.68 -7.23
C GLY A 75 0.99 1.10 -5.77
N ILE A 76 0.01 0.60 -5.02
CA ILE A 76 -0.14 0.79 -3.58
C ILE A 76 -0.57 -0.53 -2.93
N SER A 77 0.20 -1.04 -1.97
CA SER A 77 -0.17 -2.21 -1.16
C SER A 77 -0.59 -1.79 0.25
N LEU A 78 -1.75 -2.23 0.71
CA LEU A 78 -2.26 -2.03 2.07
C LEU A 78 -2.26 -3.37 2.80
N PHE A 79 -1.39 -3.53 3.80
CA PHE A 79 -1.24 -4.79 4.54
C PHE A 79 -1.43 -4.61 6.04
N GLY A 80 -2.50 -5.16 6.62
CA GLY A 80 -2.81 -4.96 8.04
C GLY A 80 -2.98 -3.47 8.41
N ALA A 81 -3.37 -2.64 7.44
CA ALA A 81 -3.53 -1.20 7.61
C ALA A 81 -4.99 -0.85 7.95
N THR A 82 -5.19 0.21 8.75
CA THR A 82 -6.53 0.65 9.19
C THR A 82 -6.70 2.16 9.04
N ASN A 83 -7.90 2.65 8.76
CA ASN A 83 -8.18 4.08 8.56
C ASN A 83 -7.28 4.70 7.49
N ILE A 84 -7.38 4.17 6.27
CA ILE A 84 -6.62 4.62 5.10
C ILE A 84 -7.57 5.29 4.12
N TRP A 85 -7.19 6.46 3.61
CA TRP A 85 -7.91 7.14 2.53
C TRP A 85 -7.00 7.34 1.33
N LEU A 86 -7.29 6.62 0.25
CA LEU A 86 -6.68 6.80 -1.06
C LEU A 86 -7.65 7.60 -1.91
N ASP A 87 -7.25 8.78 -2.40
CA ASP A 87 -8.16 9.73 -3.04
C ASP A 87 -7.54 10.46 -4.23
N HIS A 88 -8.32 10.71 -5.29
CA HIS A 88 -7.84 11.38 -6.51
C HIS A 88 -6.50 10.86 -7.03
N LEU A 89 -6.37 9.54 -7.11
CA LEU A 89 -5.18 8.88 -7.63
C LEU A 89 -5.37 8.51 -9.10
N SER A 90 -4.30 8.68 -9.88
CA SER A 90 -4.22 8.14 -11.25
C SER A 90 -3.24 6.96 -11.25
N LEU A 91 -3.77 5.74 -11.28
CA LEU A 91 -2.94 4.52 -11.30
C LEU A 91 -3.12 3.76 -12.62
N HIS A 92 -2.02 3.36 -13.26
CA HIS A 92 -2.06 2.54 -14.48
C HIS A 92 -0.75 1.80 -14.74
N HIS A 93 -0.79 0.74 -15.55
CA HIS A 93 0.41 -0.01 -15.98
C HIS A 93 1.34 -0.42 -14.81
N CYS A 94 0.79 -0.97 -13.72
CA CYS A 94 1.60 -1.66 -12.69
C CYS A 94 1.73 -3.14 -13.09
N ALA A 95 2.87 -3.78 -12.80
CA ALA A 95 3.08 -5.16 -13.23
C ALA A 95 2.20 -6.17 -12.48
N ASN A 96 1.79 -5.86 -11.25
CA ASN A 96 0.78 -6.60 -10.49
C ASN A 96 -0.47 -5.73 -10.25
N GLY A 97 -0.88 -5.51 -9.00
CA GLY A 97 -2.06 -4.71 -8.66
C GLY A 97 -1.87 -3.21 -8.84
N LEU A 98 -2.94 -2.48 -9.16
CA LEU A 98 -2.92 -1.02 -9.02
C LEU A 98 -2.98 -0.64 -7.53
N ILE A 99 -3.95 -1.24 -6.83
CA ILE A 99 -4.09 -1.15 -5.38
C ILE A 99 -4.40 -2.56 -4.88
N ASP A 100 -3.57 -3.07 -3.98
CA ASP A 100 -3.75 -4.37 -3.34
C ASP A 100 -4.13 -4.16 -1.87
N VAL A 101 -5.27 -4.70 -1.47
CA VAL A 101 -5.70 -4.71 -0.07
C VAL A 101 -5.57 -6.13 0.47
N ILE A 102 -4.62 -6.31 1.38
CA ILE A 102 -4.28 -7.61 1.95
C ILE A 102 -4.80 -7.69 3.38
N VAL A 103 -5.79 -8.56 3.58
CA VAL A 103 -6.33 -8.95 4.88
C VAL A 103 -5.73 -10.28 5.26
N ALA A 104 -4.73 -10.30 6.13
CA ALA A 104 -4.15 -11.54 6.62
C ALA A 104 -3.84 -11.53 8.11
N LEU A 105 -3.83 -12.74 8.70
CA LEU A 105 -3.48 -12.99 10.11
C LEU A 105 -4.40 -12.28 11.12
N ASN A 106 -5.66 -12.04 10.74
CA ASN A 106 -6.67 -11.47 11.63
C ASN A 106 -7.50 -12.57 12.29
N HIS A 107 -8.02 -12.28 13.48
CA HIS A 107 -9.07 -13.07 14.12
C HIS A 107 -10.36 -12.26 14.15
N PHE A 108 -11.32 -12.66 13.34
CA PHE A 108 -12.68 -12.12 13.30
C PHE A 108 -13.52 -12.85 14.36
N GLY A 109 -13.75 -12.16 15.48
CA GLY A 109 -14.40 -12.72 16.65
C GLY A 109 -15.92 -12.91 16.53
N LYS A 110 -16.50 -13.59 17.52
CA LYS A 110 -17.95 -13.86 17.59
C LYS A 110 -18.78 -12.58 17.55
N GLY A 111 -19.89 -12.64 16.83
CA GLY A 111 -20.85 -11.53 16.71
C GLY A 111 -20.54 -10.55 15.57
N LEU A 112 -19.52 -10.82 14.76
CA LEU A 112 -19.31 -10.11 13.51
C LEU A 112 -20.18 -10.73 12.41
N GLU A 113 -21.12 -9.96 11.89
CA GLU A 113 -22.18 -10.49 11.00
C GLU A 113 -21.83 -10.42 9.51
N GLU A 114 -21.07 -9.41 9.08
CA GLU A 114 -20.72 -9.21 7.66
C GLU A 114 -19.45 -8.36 7.48
N ARG A 115 -18.98 -8.27 6.22
CA ARG A 115 -17.94 -7.33 5.75
C ARG A 115 -16.53 -7.59 6.27
N MET A 116 -16.11 -8.86 6.28
CA MET A 116 -14.77 -9.29 6.67
C MET A 116 -14.01 -9.99 5.52
N PRO A 117 -13.63 -9.26 4.44
CA PRO A 117 -13.92 -7.86 4.15
C PRO A 117 -15.17 -7.68 3.27
N ARG A 118 -15.64 -6.44 3.13
CA ARG A 118 -16.53 -6.04 2.03
C ARG A 118 -15.73 -5.19 1.06
N CYS A 119 -15.55 -5.71 -0.14
CA CYS A 119 -14.74 -5.06 -1.16
C CYS A 119 -15.58 -4.72 -2.39
N ARG A 120 -15.18 -3.67 -3.11
CA ARG A 120 -15.76 -3.27 -4.40
C ARG A 120 -14.62 -2.82 -5.30
N PHE A 121 -14.56 -3.39 -6.51
CA PHE A 121 -13.47 -3.20 -7.47
C PHE A 121 -12.09 -3.66 -6.93
N GLY A 122 -11.06 -3.66 -7.77
CA GLY A 122 -9.68 -3.98 -7.38
C GLY A 122 -9.38 -5.46 -7.13
N PHE A 123 -8.15 -5.75 -6.71
CA PHE A 123 -7.68 -7.07 -6.30
C PHE A 123 -7.55 -7.12 -4.77
N ILE A 124 -8.11 -8.16 -4.15
CA ILE A 124 -8.14 -8.31 -2.69
C ILE A 124 -7.61 -9.68 -2.33
N HIS A 125 -6.62 -9.72 -1.45
CA HIS A 125 -6.05 -10.96 -0.94
C HIS A 125 -6.49 -11.16 0.52
N VAL A 126 -7.31 -12.17 0.76
CA VAL A 126 -7.77 -12.56 2.10
C VAL A 126 -7.18 -13.92 2.44
N VAL A 127 -6.18 -13.97 3.33
CA VAL A 127 -5.40 -15.19 3.58
C VAL A 127 -5.09 -15.38 5.06
N ASN A 128 -5.10 -16.61 5.56
CA ASN A 128 -4.73 -16.96 6.93
C ASN A 128 -5.45 -16.13 8.02
N ASN A 129 -6.77 -15.93 7.91
CA ASN A 129 -7.58 -15.30 8.96
C ASN A 129 -8.44 -16.36 9.68
N GLY A 130 -8.62 -16.22 10.99
CA GLY A 130 -9.57 -17.01 11.78
C GLY A 130 -10.93 -16.31 11.84
N TYR A 131 -12.01 -17.07 11.66
CA TYR A 131 -13.39 -16.58 11.71
C TYR A 131 -14.18 -17.45 12.70
N ASN A 132 -14.93 -16.83 13.63
CA ASN A 132 -15.70 -17.50 14.68
C ASN A 132 -17.20 -17.22 14.63
#